data_AF-A0A7W7MQ61-F1
#
_entry.id   AF-A0A7W7MQ61-F1
#
_cell.length_a   1.000
_cell.length_b   1.000
_cell.length_c   1.000
_cell.angle_alpha   90.00
_cell.angle_beta   90.00
_cell.angle_gamma   90.00
#
_symmetry.space_group_name_H-M   'P 1'
#
loop_
_entity.id
_entity.type
_entity.pdbx_description
1 polymer ?
#
loop_
_entity_poly.entity_id
_entity_poly.type
_entity_poly.pdbx_seq_one_letter_code
_entity_poly.pdbx_strand_id
1 'polypeptide(L)'
;MSAEITAIPADPTGALTPVEFGRRLRALILARRRSVDSVARRSREAGTPISRATVYNLISGTGAARRDTLVAFLRGCGVPPREQIRWLITFDRVHAPAGSAAASHDARAAAARAAAGNRRPGQLGSAA
;
A
#
# COMPACT_ATOMS: atom_id res chain seq x y z
N MET A 1 25.03 25.94 15.25
CA MET A 1 23.87 25.07 15.54
C MET A 1 22.77 25.44 14.57
N SER A 2 22.75 24.81 13.40
CA SER A 2 21.76 25.11 12.37
C SER A 2 20.52 24.25 12.63
N ALA A 3 19.37 24.88 12.80
CA ALA A 3 18.09 24.21 12.85
C ALA A 3 17.90 23.45 11.52
N GLU A 4 17.95 22.13 11.55
CA GLU A 4 17.44 21.29 10.46
C GLU A 4 15.98 21.65 10.28
N ILE A 5 15.69 22.46 9.26
CA ILE A 5 14.36 22.54 8.66
C ILE A 5 14.06 21.09 8.29
N THR A 6 13.28 20.39 9.11
CA THR A 6 13.01 18.96 8.94
C THR A 6 12.13 18.80 7.71
N ALA A 7 12.75 18.85 6.54
CA ALA A 7 12.09 18.62 5.27
C ALA A 7 11.55 17.19 5.32
N ILE A 8 10.22 17.07 5.29
CA ILE A 8 9.57 15.76 5.30
C ILE A 8 10.12 14.99 4.09
N PRO A 9 10.82 13.87 4.29
CA PRO A 9 11.47 13.18 3.20
C PRO A 9 10.41 12.59 2.27
N ALA A 10 10.68 12.61 0.96
CA ALA A 10 9.88 11.91 -0.05
C ALA A 10 10.14 10.39 -0.02
N ASP A 11 10.29 9.82 1.17
CA ASP A 11 10.55 8.42 1.46
C ASP A 11 9.44 7.90 2.39
N PRO A 12 8.81 6.75 2.09
CA PRO A 12 7.84 6.12 2.98
C PRO A 12 8.45 5.65 4.32
N THR A 13 9.78 5.57 4.43
CA THR A 13 10.46 4.96 5.59
C THR A 13 10.38 5.82 6.83
N GLY A 14 9.74 5.31 7.89
CA GLY A 14 9.63 5.98 9.18
C GLY A 14 8.28 6.63 9.47
N ALA A 15 7.30 6.53 8.56
CA ALA A 15 5.93 6.91 8.89
C ALA A 15 5.34 5.92 9.91
N LEU A 16 4.90 6.44 11.06
CA LEU A 16 4.25 5.63 12.11
C LEU A 16 2.73 5.75 12.09
N THR A 17 2.19 6.77 11.43
CA THR A 17 0.75 7.05 11.37
C THR A 17 0.27 7.33 9.94
N PRO A 18 -1.04 7.13 9.65
CA PRO A 18 -1.63 7.50 8.36
C PRO A 18 -1.41 8.97 7.98
N VAL A 19 -1.48 9.88 8.96
CA VAL A 19 -1.27 11.32 8.73
C VAL A 19 0.17 11.61 8.33
N GLU A 20 1.14 10.98 9.00
CA GLU A 20 2.55 11.14 8.66
C GLU A 20 2.88 10.54 7.29
N PHE A 21 2.28 9.39 6.97
CA PHE A 21 2.36 8.78 5.65
C PHE A 21 1.79 9.72 4.56
N GLY A 22 0.63 10.33 4.79
CA GLY A 22 0.04 11.31 3.90
C GLY A 22 0.95 12.52 3.64
N ARG A 23 1.59 13.05 4.69
CA ARG A 23 2.56 14.15 4.54
C ARG A 23 3.75 13.78 3.66
N ARG A 24 4.24 12.54 3.77
CA ARG A 24 5.33 12.02 2.91
C ARG A 24 4.87 11.79 1.47
N LEU A 25 3.62 11.35 1.25
CA LEU A 25 3.01 11.32 -0.10
C LEU A 25 2.94 12.72 -0.70
N ARG A 26 2.62 13.75 0.11
CA ARG A 26 2.65 15.14 -0.35
C ARG A 26 4.06 15.58 -0.72
N ALA A 27 5.06 15.24 0.08
CA ALA A 27 6.47 15.51 -0.24
C ALA A 27 6.90 14.82 -1.55
N LEU A 28 6.44 13.59 -1.81
CA LEU A 28 6.67 12.88 -3.06
C LEU A 28 6.09 13.62 -4.28
N ILE A 29 4.86 14.14 -4.19
CA ILE A 29 4.26 14.95 -5.26
C ILE A 29 5.15 16.14 -5.62
N LEU A 30 5.60 16.87 -4.59
CA LEU A 30 6.45 18.06 -4.75
C LEU A 30 7.82 17.71 -5.34
N ALA A 31 8.46 16.65 -4.82
CA ALA A 31 9.76 16.18 -5.30
C ALA A 31 9.72 15.76 -6.79
N ARG A 32 8.60 15.16 -7.22
CA ARG A 32 8.39 14.77 -8.62
C ARG A 32 7.85 15.91 -9.50
N ARG A 33 7.72 17.13 -8.95
CA ARG A 33 7.14 18.33 -9.60
C ARG A 33 5.77 18.04 -10.22
N ARG A 34 4.90 17.35 -9.47
CA ARG A 34 3.54 17.01 -9.89
C ARG A 34 2.51 17.87 -9.18
N SER A 35 1.36 18.06 -9.82
CA SER A 35 0.15 18.59 -9.18
C SER A 35 -0.84 17.47 -8.92
N VAL A 36 -1.76 17.67 -7.98
CA VAL A 36 -2.87 16.74 -7.72
C VAL A 36 -3.65 16.43 -8.99
N ASP A 37 -3.90 17.44 -9.83
CA ASP A 37 -4.53 17.31 -11.14
C ASP A 37 -3.74 16.42 -12.10
N SER A 38 -2.43 16.59 -12.15
CA SER A 38 -1.54 15.77 -13.00
C SER A 38 -1.54 14.32 -12.56
N VAL A 39 -1.57 14.07 -11.25
CA VAL A 39 -1.64 12.70 -10.69
C VAL A 39 -2.95 12.03 -11.06
N ALA A 40 -4.09 12.72 -10.86
CA ALA A 40 -5.40 12.19 -11.20
C ALA A 40 -5.57 11.93 -12.70
N ARG A 41 -5.05 12.81 -13.56
CA ARG A 41 -5.06 12.61 -15.01
C ARG A 41 -4.24 11.38 -15.41
N ARG A 42 -3.00 11.28 -14.93
CA ARG A 42 -2.08 10.18 -15.29
C ARG A 42 -2.51 8.84 -14.73
N SER A 43 -3.17 8.81 -13.58
CA SER A 43 -3.71 7.56 -13.05
C SER A 43 -4.77 6.97 -14.00
N ARG A 44 -5.60 7.83 -14.62
CA ARG A 44 -6.58 7.43 -15.66
C ARG A 44 -5.87 6.90 -16.91
N GLU A 45 -4.83 7.60 -17.37
CA GLU A 45 -4.01 7.17 -18.51
C GLU A 45 -3.34 5.81 -18.25
N ALA A 46 -2.99 5.51 -16.99
CA ALA A 46 -2.44 4.23 -16.56
C ALA A 46 -3.50 3.14 -16.28
N GLY A 47 -4.77 3.38 -16.59
CA GLY A 47 -5.87 2.41 -16.43
C GLY A 47 -6.41 2.26 -15.00
N THR A 48 -5.97 3.10 -14.06
CA THR A 48 -6.40 3.09 -12.65
C THR A 48 -6.92 4.48 -12.24
N PRO A 49 -8.15 4.84 -12.65
CA PRO A 49 -8.69 6.18 -12.43
C PRO A 49 -8.90 6.46 -10.93
N ILE A 50 -8.34 7.55 -10.43
CA ILE A 50 -8.67 8.08 -9.09
C ILE A 50 -9.16 9.52 -9.19
N SER A 51 -10.05 9.89 -8.26
CA SER A 51 -10.59 11.25 -8.20
C SER A 51 -9.61 12.20 -7.50
N ARG A 52 -9.78 13.51 -7.70
CA ARG A 52 -9.01 14.53 -6.96
C ARG A 52 -9.24 14.42 -5.45
N ALA A 53 -10.50 14.21 -5.02
CA ALA A 53 -10.84 14.04 -3.61
C ALA A 53 -10.10 12.86 -2.99
N THR A 54 -9.99 11.75 -3.74
CA THR A 54 -9.23 10.58 -3.34
C THR A 54 -7.73 10.87 -3.15
N VAL A 55 -7.14 11.67 -4.05
CA VAL A 55 -5.75 12.13 -3.89
C VAL A 55 -5.61 12.99 -2.64
N TYR A 56 -6.52 13.93 -2.40
CA TYR A 56 -6.52 14.78 -1.21
C TYR A 56 -6.64 13.99 0.09
N ASN A 57 -7.52 12.98 0.14
CA ASN A 57 -7.67 12.09 1.29
C ASN A 57 -6.37 11.31 1.57
N LEU A 58 -5.72 10.78 0.52
CA LEU A 58 -4.44 10.08 0.65
C LEU A 58 -3.34 10.98 1.23
N ILE A 59 -3.15 12.19 0.69
CA ILE A 59 -2.09 13.09 1.18
C ILE A 59 -2.39 13.72 2.53
N SER A 60 -3.66 13.76 2.92
CA SER A 60 -4.08 14.22 4.25
C SER A 60 -3.99 13.10 5.29
N GLY A 61 -3.84 11.84 4.85
CA GLY A 61 -3.90 10.67 5.71
C GLY A 61 -5.26 10.46 6.36
N THR A 62 -6.32 11.02 5.77
CA THR A 62 -7.69 10.97 6.28
C THR A 62 -8.53 9.98 5.50
N GLY A 63 -9.39 9.24 6.22
CA GLY A 63 -10.33 8.28 5.65
C GLY A 63 -9.75 6.88 5.39
N ALA A 64 -10.63 5.99 4.91
CA ALA A 64 -10.29 4.61 4.59
C ALA A 64 -9.59 4.52 3.22
N ALA A 65 -8.31 4.88 3.18
CA ALA A 65 -7.49 4.64 2.00
C ALA A 65 -7.41 3.14 1.70
N ARG A 66 -7.58 2.76 0.43
CA ARG A 66 -7.38 1.38 -0.03
C ARG A 66 -6.01 1.25 -0.68
N ARG A 67 -5.47 0.03 -0.63
CA ARG A 67 -4.17 -0.31 -1.22
C ARG A 67 -4.14 -0.04 -2.73
N ASP A 68 -5.20 -0.40 -3.45
CA ASP A 68 -5.33 -0.16 -4.90
C ASP A 68 -5.28 1.34 -5.24
N THR A 69 -5.89 2.15 -4.39
CA THR A 69 -5.89 3.61 -4.53
C THR A 69 -4.48 4.18 -4.39
N LEU A 70 -3.69 3.66 -3.46
CA LEU A 70 -2.29 4.03 -3.31
C LEU A 70 -1.47 3.63 -4.54
N VAL A 71 -1.67 2.43 -5.08
CA VAL A 71 -1.00 2.00 -6.33
C VAL A 71 -1.33 2.95 -7.48
N ALA A 72 -2.60 3.30 -7.66
CA ALA A 72 -3.04 4.24 -8.70
C ALA A 72 -2.40 5.63 -8.53
N PHE A 73 -2.31 6.11 -7.30
CA PHE A 73 -1.63 7.35 -6.96
C PHE A 73 -0.13 7.30 -7.31
N LEU A 74 0.57 6.24 -6.90
CA LEU A 74 2.01 6.09 -7.16
C LEU A 74 2.31 5.98 -8.67
N ARG A 75 1.44 5.29 -9.43
CA ARG A 75 1.51 5.26 -10.89
C ARG A 75 1.29 6.65 -11.49
N GLY A 76 0.31 7.40 -11.00
CA GLY A 76 0.08 8.80 -11.41
C GLY A 76 1.27 9.72 -11.12
N CYS A 77 1.98 9.48 -10.02
CA CYS A 77 3.23 10.15 -9.67
C CYS A 77 4.44 9.72 -10.53
N GLY A 78 4.33 8.61 -11.28
CA GLY A 78 5.42 8.03 -12.08
C GLY A 78 6.45 7.26 -11.26
N VAL A 79 6.05 6.72 -10.11
CA VAL A 79 6.92 5.90 -9.25
C VAL A 79 7.12 4.52 -9.90
N PRO A 80 8.35 4.06 -10.14
CA PRO A 80 8.59 2.75 -10.75
C PRO A 80 8.16 1.61 -9.81
N PRO A 81 7.74 0.44 -10.34
CA PRO A 81 7.20 -0.66 -9.53
C PRO A 81 8.10 -1.07 -8.35
N ARG A 82 9.42 -1.07 -8.55
CA ARG A 82 10.39 -1.42 -7.50
C ARG A 82 10.35 -0.46 -6.31
N GLU A 83 10.12 0.82 -6.55
CA GLU A 83 10.00 1.85 -5.51
C GLU A 83 8.63 1.80 -4.83
N GLN A 84 7.57 1.43 -5.58
CA GLN A 84 6.22 1.26 -5.02
C GLN A 84 6.17 0.24 -3.88
N ILE A 85 7.00 -0.81 -3.92
CA ILE A 85 7.05 -1.85 -2.89
C ILE A 85 7.26 -1.23 -1.49
N ARG A 86 8.16 -0.24 -1.36
CA ARG A 86 8.44 0.40 -0.07
C ARG A 86 7.23 1.19 0.44
N TRP A 87 6.54 1.88 -0.47
CA TRP A 87 5.32 2.63 -0.14
C TRP A 87 4.18 1.70 0.31
N LEU A 88 4.02 0.56 -0.37
CA LEU A 88 3.00 -0.44 -0.02
C LEU A 88 3.28 -1.09 1.33
N ILE A 89 4.53 -1.45 1.61
CA ILE A 89 4.92 -2.03 2.91
C ILE A 89 4.63 -1.04 4.06
N THR A 90 4.99 0.23 3.91
CA THR A 90 4.67 1.24 4.93
C THR A 90 3.17 1.45 5.07
N PHE A 91 2.44 1.51 3.96
CA PHE A 91 0.98 1.64 3.97
C PHE A 91 0.33 0.50 4.75
N ASP A 92 0.73 -0.75 4.48
CA ASP A 92 0.20 -1.93 5.17
C ASP A 92 0.52 -1.87 6.68
N ARG A 93 1.66 -1.29 7.09
CA ARG A 93 2.03 -1.11 8.50
C ARG A 93 1.20 -0.04 9.22
N VAL A 94 1.00 1.13 8.61
CA VAL A 94 0.31 2.26 9.26
C VAL A 94 -1.22 2.12 9.24
N HIS A 95 -1.75 1.26 8.36
CA HIS A 95 -3.17 0.94 8.25
C HIS A 95 -3.53 -0.47 8.73
N ALA A 96 -2.56 -1.26 9.21
CA ALA A 96 -2.88 -2.51 9.89
C ALA A 96 -3.71 -2.18 11.15
N PRO A 97 -4.86 -2.84 11.38
CA PRO A 97 -5.49 -2.76 12.69
C PRO A 97 -4.51 -3.35 13.70
N ALA A 98 -4.41 -2.73 14.87
CA ALA A 98 -3.43 -3.04 15.92
C ALA A 98 -3.44 -4.51 16.45
N GLY A 99 -4.19 -5.42 15.83
CA GLY A 99 -4.23 -6.86 16.11
C GLY A 99 -4.02 -7.81 14.91
N SER A 100 -3.81 -7.36 13.67
CA SER A 100 -3.77 -8.27 12.50
C SER A 100 -2.43 -8.93 12.18
N ALA A 101 -1.34 -8.53 12.85
CA ALA A 101 -0.05 -9.21 12.71
C ALA A 101 -0.08 -10.64 13.29
N ALA A 102 -0.86 -10.87 14.36
CA ALA A 102 -1.08 -12.19 14.95
C ALA A 102 -1.99 -13.06 14.06
N ALA A 103 -3.08 -12.49 13.54
CA ALA A 103 -4.05 -13.22 12.70
C ALA A 103 -3.45 -13.73 11.37
N SER A 104 -2.45 -13.04 10.82
CA SER A 104 -1.84 -13.41 9.53
C SER A 104 -0.86 -14.59 9.67
N HIS A 105 -0.18 -14.74 10.81
CA HIS A 105 0.68 -15.90 11.08
C HIS A 105 -0.18 -17.13 11.41
N ASP A 106 -1.27 -16.94 12.18
CA ASP A 106 -2.24 -18.00 12.48
C ASP A 106 -2.99 -18.47 11.23
N ALA A 107 -3.42 -17.56 10.35
CA ALA A 107 -4.09 -17.95 9.09
C ALA A 107 -3.15 -18.72 8.15
N ARG A 108 -1.86 -18.35 8.09
CA ARG A 108 -0.86 -19.06 7.26
C ARG A 108 -0.48 -20.41 7.87
N ALA A 109 -0.39 -20.50 9.20
CA ALA A 109 -0.17 -21.75 9.92
C ALA A 109 -1.38 -22.70 9.82
N ALA A 110 -2.60 -22.17 9.90
CA ALA A 110 -3.85 -22.90 9.71
C ALA A 110 -4.00 -23.42 8.27
N ALA A 111 -3.67 -22.60 7.26
CA ALA A 111 -3.65 -23.03 5.86
C ALA A 111 -2.59 -24.11 5.59
N ALA A 112 -1.41 -24.02 6.22
CA ALA A 112 -0.37 -25.05 6.12
C ALA A 112 -0.80 -26.37 6.78
N ARG A 113 -1.49 -26.32 7.92
CA ARG A 113 -2.07 -27.50 8.59
C ARG A 113 -3.21 -28.13 7.78
N ALA A 114 -4.06 -27.31 7.16
CA ALA A 114 -5.12 -27.78 6.28
C ALA A 114 -4.57 -28.46 5.01
N ALA A 115 -3.47 -27.95 4.45
CA ALA A 115 -2.77 -28.58 3.33
C ALA A 115 -2.05 -29.89 3.72
N ALA A 116 -1.54 -29.99 4.95
CA ALA A 116 -0.91 -31.20 5.47
C ALA A 116 -1.92 -32.30 5.85
N GLY A 117 -3.14 -31.92 6.26
CA GLY A 117 -4.20 -32.86 6.67
C GLY A 117 -4.99 -33.51 5.53
N ASN A 118 -4.90 -33.00 4.29
CA ASN A 118 -5.78 -33.42 3.19
C ASN A 118 -5.17 -34.45 2.21
N ARG A 119 -4.09 -35.16 2.59
CA ARG A 119 -3.67 -36.37 1.86
C ARG A 119 -4.63 -37.52 2.17
N ARG A 120 -5.71 -37.60 1.37
CA ARG A 120 -6.55 -38.80 1.26
C ARG A 120 -5.69 -40.02 0.88
N PRO A 121 -5.64 -41.09 1.68
CA PRO A 121 -5.17 -42.37 1.20
C PRO A 121 -6.28 -43.02 0.36
N GLY A 122 -5.96 -43.38 -0.89
CA GLY A 122 -6.63 -44.46 -1.60
C GLY A 122 -7.97 -44.14 -2.26
N GLN A 123 -7.96 -43.40 -3.38
CA GLN A 123 -8.93 -43.62 -4.45
C GLN A 123 -8.19 -44.25 -5.65
N LEU A 124 -8.14 -45.57 -5.65
CA LEU A 124 -7.99 -46.44 -6.82
C LEU A 124 -9.16 -47.43 -6.63
N GLY A 125 -10.22 -47.52 -7.42
CA GLY A 125 -10.37 -47.29 -8.85
C GLY A 125 -10.49 -48.65 -9.54
N SER A 126 -11.69 -48.93 -10.09
CA SER A 126 -12.04 -50.02 -11.03
C SER A 126 -12.13 -51.45 -10.49
N ALA A 127 -13.01 -52.35 -10.96
CA ALA A 127 -13.97 -52.39 -12.08
C ALA A 127 -15.09 -53.41 -11.71
N ALA A 128 -16.33 -53.18 -12.13
CA ALA A 128 -17.06 -53.99 -13.12
C ALA A 128 -17.36 -55.44 -12.68
#